data_AF-A0A940AJD1-F1
#
_entry.id   AF-A0A940AJD1-F1
#
_cell.length_a   1.000
_cell.length_b   1.000
_cell.length_c   1.000
_cell.angle_alpha   90.00
_cell.angle_beta   90.00
_cell.angle_gamma   90.00
#
_symmetry.space_group_name_H-M   'P 1'
#
loop_
_entity.id
_entity.type
_entity.pdbx_description
1 polymer ?
#
loop_
_entity_poly.entity_id
_entity_poly.type
_entity_poly.pdbx_seq_one_letter_code
_entity_poly.pdbx_strand_id
1 'polypeptide(L)'
;LHANGKSRLGAFRDGALSGAVEPVFGLLTILAAGLLVPAMPYLLSFAAGAMMYVVVEELIPEMSSGEHSNIGVLMFSFGFTLMMALDVALG
;
A
#
# COMPACT_ATOMS: atom_id res chain seq x y z
N LEU A 1 -7.13 -13.37 5.85
CA LEU A 1 -8.53 -13.67 5.42
C LEU A 1 -8.84 -15.15 5.16
N HIS A 2 -7.89 -16.00 4.73
CA HIS A 2 -8.11 -17.47 4.68
C HIS A 2 -8.14 -18.14 6.07
N ALA A 3 -7.62 -17.49 7.10
CA ALA A 3 -7.67 -17.96 8.49
C ALA A 3 -9.07 -17.83 9.16
N ASN A 4 -10.02 -17.13 8.53
CA ASN A 4 -11.38 -16.90 9.06
C ASN A 4 -12.48 -17.75 8.38
N GLY A 5 -12.13 -18.82 7.66
CA GLY A 5 -13.11 -19.75 7.08
C GLY A 5 -13.88 -19.24 5.85
N LYS A 6 -13.48 -18.10 5.24
CA LYS A 6 -14.05 -17.62 3.97
C LYS A 6 -13.50 -18.41 2.78
N SER A 7 -14.37 -18.79 1.85
CA SER A 7 -13.98 -19.49 0.61
C SER A 7 -12.96 -18.66 -0.20
N ARG A 8 -12.08 -19.34 -0.95
CA ARG A 8 -11.04 -18.68 -1.77
C ARG A 8 -11.61 -17.57 -2.65
N LEU A 9 -12.79 -17.80 -3.21
CA LEU A 9 -13.52 -16.86 -4.05
C LEU A 9 -14.00 -15.62 -3.27
N GLY A 10 -14.42 -15.78 -2.01
CA GLY A 10 -14.87 -14.69 -1.16
C GLY A 10 -13.73 -13.74 -0.75
N ALA A 11 -12.57 -14.29 -0.37
CA ALA A 11 -11.41 -13.47 -0.05
C ALA A 11 -10.86 -12.72 -1.28
N PHE A 12 -10.89 -13.36 -2.46
CA PHE A 12 -10.50 -12.70 -3.71
C PHE A 12 -11.47 -11.58 -4.09
N ARG A 13 -12.78 -11.80 -3.97
CA ARG A 13 -13.79 -10.76 -4.25
C ARG A 13 -13.63 -9.58 -3.29
N ASP A 14 -13.42 -9.83 -2.01
CA ASP A 14 -13.23 -8.76 -1.02
C ASP A 14 -11.94 -7.96 -1.30
N GLY A 15 -10.84 -8.62 -1.70
CA GLY A 15 -9.62 -7.95 -2.12
C GLY A 15 -9.77 -7.14 -3.42
N ALA A 16 -10.46 -7.69 -4.42
CA ALA A 16 -10.74 -6.97 -5.68
C ALA A 16 -11.66 -5.76 -5.47
N LEU A 17 -12.65 -5.88 -4.58
CA LEU A 17 -13.51 -4.75 -4.19
C LEU A 17 -12.74 -3.68 -3.43
N SER A 18 -11.79 -4.06 -2.57
CA SER A 18 -10.90 -3.09 -1.92
C SER A 18 -10.01 -2.37 -2.93
N GLY A 19 -9.44 -3.07 -3.92
CA GLY A 19 -8.62 -2.44 -4.96
C GLY A 19 -9.42 -1.54 -5.91
N ALA A 20 -10.70 -1.82 -6.12
CA ALA A 20 -11.58 -0.99 -6.95
C ALA A 20 -11.76 0.44 -6.39
N VAL A 21 -11.41 0.68 -5.13
CA VAL A 21 -11.43 2.03 -4.53
C VAL A 21 -10.38 2.95 -5.17
N GLU A 22 -9.24 2.41 -5.61
CA GLU A 22 -8.12 3.17 -6.17
C GLU A 22 -8.49 3.90 -7.48
N PRO A 23 -9.06 3.26 -8.52
CA PRO A 23 -9.43 3.98 -9.75
C PRO A 23 -10.55 4.99 -9.53
N VAL A 24 -11.45 4.77 -8.56
CA VAL A 24 -12.54 5.70 -8.25
C VAL A 24 -11.97 7.00 -7.69
N PHE A 25 -11.11 6.93 -6.67
CA PHE A 25 -10.46 8.12 -6.11
C PHE A 25 -9.44 8.72 -7.08
N GLY A 26 -8.75 7.91 -7.88
CA GLY A 26 -7.86 8.40 -8.94
C GLY A 26 -8.61 9.28 -9.96
N LEU A 27 -9.76 8.83 -10.44
CA LEU A 27 -10.58 9.60 -11.37
C LEU A 27 -11.12 10.90 -10.75
N LEU A 28 -11.61 10.84 -9.51
CA LEU A 28 -12.06 12.04 -8.78
C LEU A 28 -10.92 13.06 -8.61
N THR A 29 -9.71 12.58 -8.31
CA THR A 29 -8.53 13.42 -8.16
C THR A 29 -8.15 14.08 -9.48
N ILE A 30 -8.22 13.36 -10.61
CA ILE A 30 -7.96 13.92 -11.94
C ILE A 30 -8.97 15.03 -12.28
N LEU A 31 -10.27 14.81 -11.99
CA LEU A 31 -11.31 15.83 -12.21
C LEU A 31 -11.11 17.08 -11.34
N ALA A 32 -10.61 16.90 -10.12
CA ALA A 32 -10.32 17.99 -9.18
C ALA A 32 -8.87 18.50 -9.24
N ALA A 33 -8.04 18.01 -10.17
CA ALA A 33 -6.59 18.23 -10.16
C ALA A 33 -6.23 19.73 -10.15
N GLY A 34 -6.95 20.56 -10.91
CA GLY A 34 -6.70 22.01 -10.96
C GLY A 34 -6.80 22.72 -9.61
N LEU A 35 -7.63 22.22 -8.69
CA LEU A 35 -7.76 22.76 -7.33
C LEU A 35 -6.76 22.13 -6.36
N LEU A 36 -6.43 20.85 -6.58
CA LEU A 36 -5.58 20.07 -5.68
C LEU A 36 -4.09 20.29 -5.90
N VAL A 37 -3.64 20.66 -7.10
CA VAL A 37 -2.22 20.95 -7.43
C VAL A 37 -1.51 21.84 -6.38
N PRO A 38 -2.05 23.00 -5.95
CA PRO A 38 -1.40 23.81 -4.93
C PRO A 38 -1.40 23.16 -3.53
N ALA A 39 -2.36 22.26 -3.25
CA ALA A 39 -2.44 21.51 -1.99
C ALA A 39 -1.65 20.19 -2.02
N MET A 40 -1.16 19.74 -3.18
CA MET A 40 -0.39 18.51 -3.36
C MET A 40 0.75 18.32 -2.35
N PRO A 41 1.63 19.31 -2.05
CA PRO A 41 2.72 19.07 -1.10
C PRO A 41 2.23 18.69 0.30
N TYR A 42 1.11 19.28 0.74
CA TYR A 42 0.51 18.93 2.03
C TYR A 42 -0.18 17.56 1.99
N LEU A 43 -0.89 17.26 0.90
CA LEU A 43 -1.56 15.97 0.72
C LEU A 43 -0.56 14.81 0.58
N LEU A 44 0.53 15.01 -0.17
CA LEU A 44 1.61 14.04 -0.31
C LEU A 44 2.36 13.85 1.02
N SER A 45 2.60 14.92 1.78
CA SER A 45 3.19 14.81 3.11
C SER A 45 2.29 14.01 4.07
N PHE A 46 0.98 14.26 4.03
CA PHE A 46 0.01 13.49 4.81
C PHE A 46 -0.03 12.01 4.39
N ALA A 47 -0.06 11.74 3.09
CA ALA A 47 -0.03 10.37 2.56
C ALA A 47 1.26 9.63 2.96
N ALA A 48 2.42 10.28 2.87
CA ALA A 48 3.70 9.72 3.30
C ALA A 48 3.69 9.38 4.80
N GLY A 49 3.13 10.26 5.65
CA GLY A 49 2.98 10.02 7.08
C GLY A 49 2.07 8.82 7.39
N ALA A 50 0.93 8.71 6.72
CA ALA A 50 0.01 7.59 6.86
C ALA A 50 0.67 6.25 6.48
N MET A 51 1.43 6.23 5.38
CA MET A 51 2.16 5.04 4.96
C MET A 51 3.25 4.64 5.96
N MET A 52 3.99 5.60 6.53
CA MET A 52 4.99 5.31 7.57
C MET A 52 4.35 4.73 8.84
N TYR A 53 3.20 5.24 9.27
CA TYR A 53 2.45 4.72 10.42
C TYR A 53 2.03 3.26 10.20
N VAL A 54 1.38 2.96 9.07
CA VAL A 54 0.92 1.59 8.73
C VAL A 54 2.09 0.62 8.66
N VAL A 55 3.21 1.02 8.06
CA VAL A 55 4.41 0.16 8.00
C VAL A 55 4.93 -0.16 9.39
N VAL A 56 5.02 0.84 10.27
CA VAL A 56 5.62 0.67 11.60
C VAL A 56 4.70 -0.09 12.55
N GLU A 57 3.41 0.23 12.57
CA GLU A 57 2.47 -0.35 13.54
C GLU A 57 1.81 -1.65 13.06
N GLU A 58 1.61 -1.83 11.76
CA GLU A 58 0.92 -3.02 11.23
C GLU A 58 1.92 -4.00 10.58
N LEU A 59 2.71 -3.54 9.62
CA LEU A 59 3.54 -4.44 8.81
C LEU A 59 4.73 -5.01 9.59
N ILE A 60 5.47 -4.20 10.37
CA ILE A 60 6.62 -4.69 11.14
C ILE A 60 6.18 -5.75 12.18
N PRO A 61 5.14 -5.53 12.99
CA PRO A 61 4.67 -6.53 13.95
C PRO A 61 4.11 -7.78 13.27
N GLU A 62 3.34 -7.64 12.19
CA GLU A 62 2.80 -8.79 11.45
C GLU A 62 3.92 -9.69 10.92
N MET A 63 4.96 -9.10 10.33
CA MET A 63 6.11 -9.85 9.81
C MET A 63 7.00 -10.46 10.90
N SER A 64 7.07 -9.84 12.08
CA SER A 64 7.86 -10.34 13.22
C SER A 64 7.14 -11.44 14.01
N SER A 65 5.80 -11.49 13.95
CA SER A 65 4.96 -12.45 14.69
C SER A 65 4.93 -13.87 14.10
N GLY A 66 5.51 -14.09 12.92
CA GLY A 66 5.57 -15.40 12.25
C GLY A 66 6.84 -16.20 12.57
N GLU A 67 6.74 -17.53 12.56
CA GLU A 67 7.80 -18.50 12.93
C GLU A 67 9.12 -18.40 12.11
N HIS A 68 9.20 -17.52 11.10
CA HIS A 68 10.38 -17.27 10.25
C HIS A 68 10.54 -15.78 9.92
N SER A 69 10.68 -14.94 10.95
CA SER A 69 10.88 -13.47 10.89
C SER A 69 11.86 -12.99 9.79
N ASN A 70 12.93 -13.74 9.51
CA ASN A 70 13.96 -13.35 8.55
C ASN A 70 13.47 -13.28 7.08
N ILE A 71 12.53 -14.16 6.68
CA ILE A 71 12.05 -14.21 5.29
C ILE A 71 11.20 -12.98 4.97
N GLY A 72 10.37 -12.53 5.91
CA GLY A 72 9.56 -11.32 5.75
C GLY A 72 10.45 -10.11 5.49
N VAL A 73 11.46 -9.90 6.35
CA VAL A 73 12.40 -8.77 6.22
C VAL A 73 13.17 -8.79 4.89
N LEU A 74 13.60 -9.98 4.43
CA LEU A 74 14.29 -10.15 3.15
C LEU A 74 13.38 -9.78 1.95
N MET A 75 12.14 -10.26 1.95
CA MET A 75 11.17 -9.95 0.89
C MET A 75 10.78 -8.47 0.88
N PHE A 76 10.62 -7.85 2.04
CA PHE A 76 10.38 -6.41 2.15
C PHE A 76 11.58 -5.60 1.62
N SER A 77 12.79 -5.94 2.03
CA SER A 77 14.01 -5.26 1.57
C SER A 77 14.18 -5.38 0.06
N PHE A 78 13.87 -6.55 -0.51
CA PHE A 78 13.87 -6.76 -1.96
C PHE A 78 12.79 -5.91 -2.66
N GLY A 79 11.55 -5.92 -2.15
CA GLY A 79 10.45 -5.12 -2.71
C GLY A 79 10.72 -3.62 -2.64
N PHE A 80 11.26 -3.12 -1.52
CA PHE A 80 11.68 -1.74 -1.37
C PHE A 80 12.79 -1.37 -2.35
N THR A 81 13.80 -2.23 -2.49
CA THR A 81 14.88 -2.03 -3.46
C THR A 81 14.36 -1.99 -4.89
N LEU A 82 13.45 -2.90 -5.24
CA LEU A 82 12.81 -2.93 -6.56
C LEU A 82 12.00 -1.66 -6.82
N MET A 83 11.23 -1.19 -5.84
CA MET A 83 10.49 0.08 -5.93
C MET A 83 11.43 1.26 -6.18
N MET A 84 12.51 1.39 -5.39
CA MET A 84 13.50 2.46 -5.56
C MET A 84 14.20 2.39 -6.93
N ALA A 85 14.50 1.18 -7.42
CA ALA A 85 15.07 0.99 -8.74
C ALA A 85 14.10 1.39 -9.86
N LEU A 86 12.80 1.06 -9.72
CA LEU A 86 11.76 1.46 -10.66
C LEU A 86 11.52 2.98 -10.62
N ASP A 87 11.52 3.61 -9.46
CA ASP A 87 11.39 5.07 -9.31
C ASP A 87 12.54 5.81 -10.00
N VAL A 88 13.78 5.34 -9.85
CA VAL A 88 14.95 5.93 -10.55
C VAL A 88 14.92 5.65 -12.05
N ALA A 89 14.42 4.49 -12.49
CA ALA A 89 14.41 4.11 -13.90
C ALA A 89 13.24 4.71 -14.70
N LEU A 90 12.08 4.92 -14.04
CA LEU A 90 10.88 5.51 -14.63
C LEU A 90 10.72 7.00 -14.30
N GLY A 91 11.58 7.53 -13.42
CA GLY A 91 11.62 8.91 -12.97
C GLY A 91 11.99 9.93 -14.04
#